data_AF-A0A0B1PE26-F1
#
_entry.id   AF-A0A0B1PE26-F1
#
_cell.length_a   1.000
_cell.length_b   1.000
_cell.length_c   1.000
_cell.angle_alpha   90.00
_cell.angle_beta   90.00
_cell.angle_gamma   90.00
#
_symmetry.space_group_name_H-M   'P 1'
#
loop_
_entity.id
_entity.type
_entity.pdbx_description
1 polymer ?
#
loop_
_entity_poly.entity_id
_entity_poly.type
_entity_poly.pdbx_seq_one_letter_code
_entity_poly.pdbx_strand_id
1 'polypeptide(L)'
;MRIQKAVWLKKKLDLNKTAGSLILWLEQAESADKAITKGIMWKCDIKATEIFRSGFRAMQCFNFQRYGHIARVCTMEAKCDQCADNHNTRECPGKKQPRCANCGRKHISWHSSCPARIAAKAKAIQNRTQDPGTYTTQKNRNDRQKNEW
;
A
#
# COMPACT_ATOMS: atom_id res chain seq x y z
N MET A 1 11.72 10.14 21.92
CA MET A 1 11.08 9.74 20.64
C MET A 1 11.01 10.97 19.74
N ARG A 2 11.66 10.95 18.57
CA ARG A 2 11.65 12.07 17.60
C ARG A 2 10.93 11.67 16.32
N ILE A 3 9.94 12.46 15.92
CA ILE A 3 9.15 12.28 14.70
C ILE A 3 9.76 13.18 13.61
N GLN A 4 10.20 12.56 12.52
CA GLN A 4 10.73 13.27 11.35
C GLN A 4 9.61 13.79 10.45
N LYS A 5 8.53 13.02 10.34
CA LYS A 5 7.38 13.36 9.50
C LYS A 5 6.12 12.72 10.04
N ALA A 6 5.00 13.39 9.85
CA ALA A 6 3.67 12.86 10.12
C ALA A 6 2.74 13.22 8.96
N VAL A 7 1.98 12.25 8.44
CA VAL A 7 1.04 12.49 7.33
C VAL A 7 -0.22 11.66 7.54
N TRP A 8 -1.38 12.28 7.33
CA TRP A 8 -2.66 11.57 7.30
C TRP A 8 -2.71 10.55 6.16
N LEU A 9 -3.07 9.31 6.49
CA LEU A 9 -3.17 8.20 5.56
C LEU A 9 -4.16 8.49 4.42
N LYS A 10 -5.27 9.17 4.78
CA LYS A 10 -6.25 9.75 3.87
C LYS A 10 -6.22 11.27 4.03
N LYS A 11 -6.01 11.99 2.93
CA LYS A 11 -5.98 13.47 2.93
C LYS A 11 -7.36 14.11 2.96
N LYS A 12 -8.39 13.42 2.46
CA LYS A 12 -9.78 13.91 2.47
C LYS A 12 -10.45 13.49 3.77
N LEU A 13 -11.02 14.47 4.48
CA LEU A 13 -11.86 14.22 5.63
C LEU A 13 -13.16 13.54 5.17
N ASP A 14 -13.54 12.50 5.88
CA ASP A 14 -14.81 11.82 5.69
C ASP A 14 -15.67 12.17 6.91
N LEU A 15 -16.70 13.00 6.70
CA LEU A 15 -17.54 13.53 7.78
C LEU A 15 -18.27 12.44 8.56
N ASN A 16 -18.42 11.25 7.98
CA ASN A 16 -19.03 10.09 8.63
C ASN A 16 -18.04 9.31 9.51
N LYS A 17 -16.76 9.72 9.58
CA LYS A 17 -15.73 9.03 10.35
C LYS A 17 -15.26 9.89 11.51
N THR A 18 -15.29 9.30 12.69
CA THR A 18 -14.80 9.90 13.93
C THR A 18 -13.29 9.77 14.12
N ALA A 19 -12.62 8.93 13.31
CA ALA A 19 -11.19 8.67 13.41
C ALA A 19 -10.52 8.49 12.03
N GLY A 20 -9.23 8.82 11.98
CA GLY A 20 -8.35 8.62 10.83
C GLY A 20 -7.02 8.00 11.25
N SER A 21 -6.30 7.42 10.29
CA SER A 21 -4.97 6.84 10.53
C SER A 21 -3.88 7.84 10.15
N LEU A 22 -2.83 7.90 10.98
CA LEU A 22 -1.66 8.74 10.77
C LEU A 22 -0.44 7.85 10.49
N ILE A 23 0.34 8.19 9.46
CA ILE A 23 1.66 7.59 9.25
C ILE A 23 2.68 8.47 9.93
N LEU A 24 3.48 7.87 10.79
CA LEU A 24 4.59 8.50 11.50
C LEU A 24 5.91 7.94 10.98
N TRP A 25 6.83 8.82 10.63
CA TRP A 25 8.21 8.46 10.36
C TRP A 25 9.03 8.84 11.58
N LEU A 26 9.58 7.82 12.24
CA LEU A 26 10.44 7.97 13.39
C LEU A 26 11.89 7.90 12.94
N GLU A 27 12.75 8.68 13.60
CA GLU A 27 14.18 8.76 13.27
C GLU A 27 14.92 7.46 13.59
N GLN A 28 14.54 6.82 14.70
CA GLN A 28 15.19 5.62 15.21
C GLN A 28 14.25 4.43 15.11
N ALA A 29 14.78 3.30 14.62
CA ALA A 29 14.10 2.03 14.56
C ALA A 29 13.55 1.56 15.91
N GLU A 30 14.36 1.66 16.96
CA GLU A 30 13.97 1.27 18.32
C GLU A 30 12.76 2.06 18.82
N SER A 31 12.67 3.35 18.47
CA SER A 31 11.50 4.17 18.80
C SER A 31 10.25 3.67 18.06
N ALA A 32 10.38 3.19 16.82
CA ALA A 32 9.27 2.61 16.08
C ALA A 32 8.83 1.27 16.66
N ASP A 33 9.77 0.40 17.02
CA ASP A 33 9.44 -0.88 17.66
C ASP A 33 8.72 -0.66 19.00
N LYS A 34 9.22 0.25 19.83
CA LYS A 34 8.53 0.64 21.09
C LYS A 34 7.13 1.18 20.84
N ALA A 35 6.95 2.01 19.82
CA ALA A 35 5.63 2.54 19.45
C ALA A 35 4.68 1.44 18.99
N ILE A 36 5.16 0.47 18.20
CA ILE A 36 4.36 -0.66 17.71
C ILE A 36 3.94 -1.56 18.87
N THR A 37 4.86 -1.90 19.77
CA THR A 37 4.55 -2.75 20.92
C THR A 37 3.68 -2.08 21.97
N LYS A 38 3.93 -0.80 22.28
CA LYS A 38 3.28 -0.11 23.42
C LYS A 38 2.16 0.84 22.99
N GLY A 39 2.00 1.10 21.70
CA GLY A 39 1.14 2.15 21.18
C GLY A 39 1.77 3.55 21.31
N ILE A 40 1.02 4.57 20.86
CA ILE A 40 1.38 5.98 20.98
C ILE A 40 0.28 6.72 21.73
N MET A 41 0.65 7.52 22.72
CA MET A 41 -0.29 8.37 23.43
C MET A 41 -0.67 9.60 22.59
N TRP A 42 -1.98 9.84 22.44
CA TRP A 42 -2.55 10.98 21.74
C TRP A 42 -3.80 11.48 22.46
N LYS A 43 -3.82 12.77 22.85
CA LYS A 43 -4.91 13.39 23.62
C LYS A 43 -5.36 12.52 24.82
N CYS A 44 -4.39 12.06 25.61
CA CYS A 44 -4.57 11.19 26.79
C CYS A 44 -5.05 9.76 26.51
N ASP A 45 -5.17 9.33 25.25
CA ASP A 45 -5.49 7.95 24.90
C ASP A 45 -4.28 7.24 24.26
N ILE A 46 -4.04 5.98 24.64
CA ILE A 46 -3.09 5.13 23.91
C ILE A 46 -3.75 4.63 22.63
N LYS A 47 -3.15 4.93 21.48
CA LYS A 47 -3.58 4.47 20.16
C LYS A 47 -2.69 3.31 19.72
N ALA A 48 -3.34 2.23 19.30
CA ALA A 48 -2.65 1.09 18.69
C ALA A 48 -1.89 1.55 17.45
N THR A 49 -0.67 1.05 17.30
CA THR A 49 0.14 1.34 16.12
C THR A 49 0.65 0.07 15.50
N GLU A 50 1.03 0.18 14.24
CA GLU A 50 1.50 -0.92 13.43
C GLU A 50 2.54 -0.38 12.46
N ILE A 51 3.42 -1.26 12.00
CA ILE A 51 4.33 -0.91 10.93
C ILE A 51 3.53 -0.58 9.66
N PHE A 52 4.04 0.36 8.87
CA PHE A 52 3.43 0.72 7.59
C PHE A 52 4.43 0.47 6.46
N ARG A 53 4.14 -0.52 5.61
CA ARG A 53 4.95 -0.84 4.43
C ARG A 53 4.18 -0.63 3.13
N SER A 54 4.91 -0.40 2.05
CA SER A 54 4.32 -0.22 0.72
C SER A 54 3.50 -1.43 0.25
N GLY A 55 3.86 -2.65 0.68
CA GLY A 55 3.16 -3.88 0.32
C GLY A 55 1.80 -4.09 1.01
N PHE A 56 1.44 -3.23 1.97
CA PHE A 56 0.17 -3.32 2.72
C PHE A 56 -0.99 -2.62 2.00
N ARG A 57 -0.73 -2.10 0.79
CA ARG A 57 -1.73 -1.48 -0.06
C ARG A 57 -1.74 -2.16 -1.41
N ALA A 58 -2.94 -2.32 -1.97
CA ALA A 58 -3.11 -2.73 -3.36
C ALA A 58 -2.65 -1.58 -4.27
N MET A 59 -1.38 -1.59 -4.64
CA MET A 59 -0.81 -0.62 -5.58
C MET A 59 -1.28 -0.95 -6.99
N GLN A 60 -2.02 -0.03 -7.60
CA GLN A 60 -2.41 -0.12 -9.00
C GLN A 60 -1.50 0.75 -9.85
N CYS A 61 -0.96 0.17 -10.91
CA CYS A 61 -0.26 0.90 -11.94
C CYS A 61 -1.28 1.52 -12.88
N PHE A 62 -1.42 2.85 -12.89
CA PHE A 62 -2.34 3.52 -13.81
C PHE A 62 -1.82 3.63 -15.25
N ASN A 63 -0.59 3.17 -15.51
CA ASN A 63 -0.07 3.04 -16.87
C ASN A 63 -0.55 1.73 -17.50
N PHE A 64 -0.33 0.58 -16.85
CA PHE A 64 -0.68 -0.75 -17.38
C PHE A 64 -1.91 -1.40 -16.75
N GLN A 65 -2.55 -0.71 -15.80
CA GLN A 65 -3.71 -1.14 -14.99
C GLN A 65 -3.52 -2.31 -14.04
N ARG A 66 -2.40 -3.04 -14.13
CA ARG A 66 -2.09 -4.17 -13.25
C ARG A 66 -1.74 -3.74 -11.82
N TYR A 67 -1.87 -4.69 -10.90
CA TYR A 67 -1.51 -4.52 -9.50
C TYR A 67 -0.07 -4.94 -9.22
N GLY A 68 0.56 -4.31 -8.23
CA GLY A 68 1.88 -4.65 -7.69
C GLY A 68 2.91 -3.53 -7.74
N HIS A 69 2.71 -2.52 -8.58
CA HIS A 69 3.59 -1.35 -8.67
C HIS A 69 2.79 -0.08 -9.03
N ILE A 70 3.45 1.07 -8.94
CA ILE A 70 2.87 2.37 -9.33
C ILE A 70 3.33 2.78 -10.73
N ALA A 71 2.56 3.64 -11.41
CA ALA A 71 2.88 4.10 -12.76
C ALA A 71 4.29 4.68 -12.92
N ARG A 72 4.82 5.36 -11.88
CA ARG A 72 6.16 5.96 -11.88
C ARG A 72 7.30 4.98 -12.14
N VAL A 73 7.14 3.70 -11.78
CA VAL A 73 8.18 2.67 -11.95
C VAL A 73 7.79 1.65 -13.04
N CYS A 74 6.77 1.96 -13.84
CA CYS A 74 6.29 1.07 -14.89
C CYS A 74 7.09 1.27 -16.17
N THR A 75 7.52 0.16 -16.78
CA THR A 75 8.20 0.13 -18.08
C THR A 75 7.35 -0.47 -19.19
N MET A 76 6.11 -0.87 -18.87
CA MET A 76 5.18 -1.50 -19.83
C MET A 76 4.48 -0.45 -20.68
N GLU A 77 3.94 -0.86 -21.82
CA GLU A 77 3.07 -0.01 -22.64
C GLU A 77 1.80 0.41 -21.89
N ALA A 78 1.29 1.61 -22.21
CA ALA A 78 0.08 2.14 -21.61
C ALA A 78 -1.16 1.32 -22.03
N LYS A 79 -2.04 1.06 -21.07
CA LYS A 79 -3.36 0.49 -21.29
C LYS A 79 -4.44 1.37 -20.68
N CYS A 80 -5.46 1.63 -21.48
CA CYS A 80 -6.60 2.42 -21.06
C CYS A 80 -7.39 1.67 -19.97
N ASP A 81 -7.65 2.34 -18.84
CA ASP A 81 -8.44 1.77 -17.74
C ASP A 81 -9.90 1.55 -18.10
N GLN A 82 -10.42 2.26 -19.11
CA GLN A 82 -11.80 2.17 -19.58
C GLN A 82 -12.01 1.08 -20.63
N CYS A 83 -11.22 1.02 -21.70
CA CYS A 83 -11.47 0.10 -22.83
C CYS A 83 -10.42 -1.02 -22.99
N ALA A 84 -9.35 -1.01 -22.19
CA ALA A 84 -8.24 -1.95 -22.22
C ALA A 84 -7.35 -1.94 -23.48
N ASP A 85 -7.50 -0.94 -24.35
CA ASP A 85 -6.65 -0.76 -25.54
C ASP A 85 -5.32 -0.05 -25.21
N ASN A 86 -4.37 -0.11 -26.14
CA ASN A 86 -3.00 0.39 -25.98
C ASN A 86 -2.92 1.92 -26.19
N HIS A 87 -3.40 2.68 -25.21
CA HIS A 87 -3.23 4.13 -25.12
C HIS A 87 -3.41 4.59 -23.68
N ASN A 88 -3.02 5.84 -23.39
CA ASN A 88 -3.31 6.45 -22.10
C ASN A 88 -4.81 6.75 -21.97
N THR A 89 -5.45 6.45 -20.84
CA THR A 89 -6.86 6.79 -20.58
C THR A 89 -7.25 8.22 -20.97
N ARG A 90 -6.34 9.19 -20.81
CA ARG A 90 -6.59 10.60 -21.15
C ARG A 90 -6.82 10.85 -22.64
N GLU A 91 -6.32 9.94 -23.48
CA GLU A 91 -6.45 9.96 -24.94
C GLU A 91 -7.58 9.04 -25.42
N CYS A 92 -8.33 8.43 -24.49
CA CYS A 92 -9.40 7.52 -24.85
C CYS A 92 -10.54 8.26 -25.55
N PRO A 93 -10.98 7.81 -26.75
CA PRO A 93 -12.07 8.46 -27.47
C PRO A 93 -13.45 8.28 -26.80
N GLY A 94 -13.55 7.56 -25.69
CA GLY A 94 -14.77 7.40 -24.87
C GLY A 94 -15.94 6.64 -25.52
N LYS A 95 -15.87 6.35 -26.83
CA LYS A 95 -16.95 5.72 -27.60
C LYS A 95 -17.07 4.20 -27.41
N LYS A 96 -16.16 3.56 -26.68
CA LYS A 96 -16.12 2.08 -26.51
C LYS A 96 -16.78 1.65 -25.21
N GLN A 97 -17.41 0.47 -25.22
CA GLN A 97 -17.92 -0.15 -23.98
C GLN A 97 -16.78 -0.40 -22.99
N PRO A 98 -17.02 -0.21 -21.68
CA PRO A 98 -15.97 -0.40 -20.69
C PRO A 98 -15.54 -1.86 -20.62
N ARG A 99 -14.23 -2.10 -20.67
CA ARG A 99 -13.59 -3.40 -20.59
C ARG A 99 -12.38 -3.32 -19.65
N CYS A 100 -12.35 -4.20 -18.68
CA CYS A 100 -11.28 -4.22 -17.69
C CYS A 100 -10.00 -4.79 -18.28
N ALA A 101 -8.89 -4.06 -18.17
CA ALA A 101 -7.57 -4.53 -18.64
C ALA A 101 -7.01 -5.72 -17.84
N ASN A 102 -7.55 -5.98 -16.65
CA ASN A 102 -7.10 -7.05 -15.76
C ASN A 102 -7.91 -8.34 -15.88
N CYS A 103 -9.24 -8.25 -15.95
CA CYS A 103 -10.13 -9.43 -15.97
C CYS A 103 -10.99 -9.57 -17.23
N GLY A 104 -10.92 -8.61 -18.17
CA GLY A 104 -11.67 -8.64 -19.43
C GLY A 104 -13.18 -8.38 -19.31
N ARG A 105 -13.74 -8.25 -18.09
CA ARG A 105 -15.17 -8.04 -17.87
C ARG A 105 -15.62 -6.61 -18.20
N LYS A 106 -16.94 -6.41 -18.33
CA LYS A 106 -17.60 -5.15 -18.70
C LYS A 106 -17.62 -4.11 -17.57
N HIS A 107 -16.45 -3.63 -17.15
CA HIS A 107 -16.29 -2.55 -16.19
C HIS A 107 -14.88 -1.93 -16.31
N ILE A 108 -14.69 -0.73 -15.75
CA ILE A 108 -13.38 -0.07 -15.70
C ILE A 108 -12.38 -0.83 -14.82
N SER A 109 -11.08 -0.65 -15.06
CA SER A 109 -10.02 -1.49 -14.47
C SER A 109 -9.87 -1.37 -12.95
N TRP A 110 -10.34 -0.28 -12.35
CA TRP A 110 -10.32 -0.03 -10.90
C TRP A 110 -11.68 -0.25 -10.22
N HIS A 111 -12.67 -0.82 -10.92
CA HIS A 111 -14.00 -1.08 -10.35
C HIS A 111 -13.94 -1.98 -9.10
N SER A 112 -14.77 -1.69 -8.09
CA SER A 112 -14.75 -2.37 -6.79
C SER A 112 -15.02 -3.88 -6.87
N SER A 113 -15.88 -4.30 -7.81
CA SER A 113 -16.23 -5.71 -8.04
C SER A 113 -15.23 -6.48 -8.93
N CYS A 114 -14.16 -5.83 -9.40
CA CYS A 114 -13.16 -6.50 -10.23
C CYS A 114 -12.45 -7.61 -9.41
N PRO A 115 -12.42 -8.87 -9.88
CA PRO A 115 -11.77 -9.96 -9.15
C PRO A 115 -10.27 -9.72 -8.95
N ALA A 116 -9.58 -9.13 -9.94
CA ALA A 116 -8.17 -8.77 -9.81
C ALA A 116 -7.93 -7.73 -8.71
N ARG A 117 -8.84 -6.76 -8.55
CA ARG A 117 -8.76 -5.74 -7.48
C ARG A 117 -9.05 -6.35 -6.12
N ILE A 118 -10.04 -7.23 -6.03
CA ILE A 118 -10.37 -7.95 -4.79
C ILE A 118 -9.17 -8.79 -4.35
N ALA A 119 -8.59 -9.57 -5.26
CA ALA A 119 -7.40 -10.38 -4.99
C ALA A 119 -6.20 -9.52 -4.57
N ALA A 120 -5.94 -8.39 -5.25
CA ALA A 120 -4.86 -7.49 -4.87
C ALA A 120 -5.04 -6.87 -3.48
N LYS A 121 -6.28 -6.53 -3.10
CA LYS A 121 -6.62 -6.06 -1.75
C LYS A 121 -6.45 -7.16 -0.70
N ALA A 122 -6.90 -8.37 -0.99
CA ALA A 122 -6.73 -9.52 -0.10
C ALA A 122 -5.23 -9.81 0.14
N LYS A 123 -4.42 -9.80 -0.92
CA LYS A 123 -2.95 -9.93 -0.81
C LYS A 123 -2.33 -8.83 0.04
N ALA A 124 -2.78 -7.59 -0.12
CA ALA A 124 -2.29 -6.47 0.68
C ALA A 124 -2.62 -6.62 2.19
N ILE A 125 -3.81 -7.16 2.52
CA ILE A 125 -4.20 -7.49 3.89
C ILE A 125 -3.33 -8.63 4.41
N GLN A 126 -3.16 -9.70 3.64
CA GLN A 126 -2.32 -10.85 4.01
C GLN A 126 -0.87 -10.42 4.30
N ASN A 127 -0.28 -9.61 3.43
CA ASN A 127 1.07 -9.06 3.63
C ASN A 127 1.19 -8.30 4.95
N ARG A 128 0.14 -7.56 5.32
CA ARG A 128 0.08 -6.79 6.57
C ARG A 128 -0.04 -7.72 7.79
N THR A 129 -0.88 -8.75 7.72
CA THR A 129 -1.07 -9.68 8.84
C THR A 129 0.10 -10.62 9.07
N GLN A 130 0.86 -10.93 8.01
CA GLN A 130 2.04 -11.79 8.08
C GLN A 130 3.33 -11.02 8.42
N ASP A 131 3.28 -9.69 8.46
CA ASP A 131 4.46 -8.90 8.80
C ASP A 131 4.77 -9.04 10.30
N PRO A 132 6.04 -9.28 10.68
CA PRO A 132 6.42 -9.41 12.08
C PRO A 132 6.23 -8.12 12.90
N GLY A 133 5.88 -7.00 12.28
CA GLY A 133 5.52 -5.78 12.99
C GLY A 133 6.72 -5.09 13.63
N THR A 134 7.94 -5.50 13.31
CA THR A 134 9.16 -4.96 13.89
C THR A 134 10.13 -4.54 12.80
N TYR A 135 10.92 -3.51 13.10
CA TYR A 135 12.05 -3.10 12.29
C TYR A 135 13.23 -4.06 12.46
N THR A 136 13.26 -4.86 13.55
CA THR A 136 14.42 -5.64 14.01
C THR A 136 15.20 -6.16 12.81
N THR A 137 16.38 -5.58 12.69
CA THR A 137 17.25 -5.69 11.53
C THR A 137 17.46 -7.17 11.22
N GLN A 138 17.68 -7.50 9.95
CA GLN A 138 18.35 -8.74 9.55
C GLN A 138 19.81 -8.79 10.09
N LYS A 139 20.02 -8.57 11.39
CA LYS A 139 21.24 -8.89 12.12
C LYS A 139 20.94 -10.13 12.95
N ASN A 140 21.10 -11.29 12.31
CA ASN A 140 21.49 -12.59 12.89
C ASN A 140 21.17 -13.78 11.95
N ARG A 141 21.49 -13.65 10.66
CA ARG A 141 21.89 -14.81 9.85
C ARG A 141 23.41 -14.90 9.67
N ASN A 142 24.13 -13.77 9.74
CA ASN A 142 25.58 -13.73 9.53
C ASN A 142 26.43 -13.82 10.82
N ASP A 143 25.87 -13.69 12.02
CA ASP A 143 26.62 -13.87 13.28
C ASP A 143 26.64 -15.34 13.76
N ARG A 144 25.91 -16.24 13.10
CA ARG A 144 25.98 -17.69 13.38
C ARG A 144 27.08 -18.40 12.59
N GLN A 145 27.67 -17.73 11.59
CA GLN A 145 28.71 -18.28 10.70
C GLN A 145 30.12 -17.80 11.04
N LYS A 146 30.29 -16.98 12.08
CA LYS A 146 31.60 -16.48 12.54
C LYS A 146 32.10 -17.14 13.84
N ASN A 147 31.42 -18.19 14.30
CA ASN A 147 31.78 -18.93 15.51
C ASN A 147 32.21 -20.38 15.21
N GLU A 148 32.67 -20.65 13.99
CA GLU A 148 33.40 -21.87 13.63
C GLU A 148 34.84 -21.48 13.29
N TRP A 149 35.61 -21.20 14.34
CA TRP A 149 37.06 -21.37 14.43
C TRP A 149 37.34 -21.97 15.80
#